data_AF-A0A4Q3N151-F1
#
_entry.id   AF-A0A4Q3N151-F1
#
_cell.length_a   1.000
_cell.length_b   1.000
_cell.length_c   1.000
_cell.angle_alpha   90.00
_cell.angle_beta   90.00
_cell.angle_gamma   90.00
#
_symmetry.space_group_name_H-M   'P 1'
#
loop_
_entity.id
_entity.type
_entity.pdbx_description
1 polymer ?
#
loop_
_entity_poly.entity_id
_entity_poly.type
_entity_poly.pdbx_seq_one_letter_code
_entity_poly.pdbx_strand_id
1 'polypeptide(L)'
;LKDKAEDVRVTTRLVDSPACLVVTDSGMSMQLARMLKQAGQKAPEVKPVLEVNPEHPLVKKLDGSVHFHDLAHILFDQALLAEGGLPDDPAAYVKRVNALLV
;
A
#
# COMPACT_ATOMS: atom_id res chain seq x y z
N LEU A 1 -0.49 -9.60 -3.13
CA LEU A 1 0.46 -8.67 -2.47
C LEU A 1 1.83 -9.27 -2.13
N LYS A 2 2.08 -10.59 -2.28
CA LYS A 2 3.38 -11.23 -1.93
C LYS A 2 4.61 -10.61 -2.62
N ASP A 3 4.41 -10.05 -3.81
CA ASP A 3 5.50 -9.40 -4.56
C ASP A 3 5.64 -7.90 -4.25
N LYS A 4 4.67 -7.32 -3.50
CA LYS A 4 4.59 -5.88 -3.22
C LYS A 4 4.89 -5.52 -1.78
N ALA A 5 4.60 -6.41 -0.83
CA ALA A 5 4.85 -6.22 0.59
C ALA A 5 5.73 -7.35 1.13
N GLU A 6 6.63 -7.02 2.06
CA GLU A 6 7.45 -8.00 2.78
C GLU A 6 6.59 -8.78 3.78
N ASP A 7 5.72 -8.07 4.49
CA ASP A 7 4.86 -8.61 5.54
C ASP A 7 3.57 -7.79 5.65
N VAL A 8 2.55 -8.34 6.32
CA VAL A 8 1.28 -7.65 6.60
C VAL A 8 0.97 -7.75 8.08
N ARG A 9 0.78 -6.61 8.74
CA ARG A 9 0.59 -6.52 10.20
C ARG A 9 -0.63 -5.70 10.57
N VAL A 10 -1.21 -5.99 11.71
CA VAL A 10 -2.27 -5.16 12.31
C VAL A 10 -1.64 -3.99 13.06
N THR A 11 -2.26 -2.81 12.98
CA THR A 11 -1.83 -1.62 13.72
C THR A 11 -3.03 -0.93 14.38
N THR A 12 -2.79 -0.31 15.52
CA THR A 12 -3.77 0.51 16.26
C THR A 12 -3.44 2.01 16.19
N ARG A 13 -2.37 2.37 15.47
CA ARG A 13 -1.88 3.76 15.37
C ARG A 13 -2.67 4.60 14.37
N LEU A 14 -3.43 3.96 13.49
CA LEU A 14 -4.19 4.63 12.43
C LEU A 14 -5.61 4.95 12.92
N VAL A 15 -6.07 6.17 12.64
CA VAL A 15 -7.43 6.62 12.96
C VAL A 15 -8.27 6.63 11.70
N ASP A 16 -8.02 7.59 10.81
CA ASP A 16 -8.81 7.78 9.58
C ASP A 16 -8.29 6.97 8.39
N SER A 17 -7.04 6.50 8.44
CA SER A 17 -6.43 5.73 7.37
C SER A 17 -6.71 4.22 7.53
N PRO A 18 -7.03 3.50 6.44
CA PRO A 18 -7.22 2.05 6.51
C PRO A 18 -5.91 1.27 6.58
N ALA A 19 -4.81 1.83 6.07
CA ALA A 19 -3.50 1.19 6.06
C ALA A 19 -2.37 2.23 5.90
N CYS A 20 -1.14 1.84 6.26
CA CYS A 20 0.09 2.57 5.94
C CYS A 20 1.21 1.60 5.55
N LEU A 21 2.28 2.12 4.95
CA LEU A 21 3.46 1.34 4.58
C LEU A 21 4.64 1.75 5.44
N VAL A 22 5.28 0.78 6.08
CA VAL A 22 6.47 1.01 6.91
C VAL A 22 7.63 0.19 6.36
N VAL A 23 8.84 0.75 6.45
CA VAL A 23 10.08 0.01 6.22
C VAL A 23 10.68 -0.38 7.56
N THR A 24 11.41 -1.48 7.62
CA THR A 24 12.15 -1.89 8.82
C THR A 24 13.26 -0.88 9.13
N ASP A 25 13.67 -0.74 10.39
CA ASP A 25 14.62 0.29 10.84
C ASP A 25 16.01 0.23 10.17
N SER A 26 16.35 -0.91 9.57
CA SER A 26 17.60 -1.11 8.82
C SER A 26 17.41 -0.98 7.30
N GLY A 27 16.18 -0.76 6.84
CA GLY A 27 15.81 -0.59 5.45
C GLY A 27 15.95 0.85 4.97
N MET A 28 16.25 1.00 3.67
CA MET A 28 16.20 2.30 3.01
C MET A 28 14.76 2.82 3.00
N SER A 29 14.53 4.09 3.34
CA SER A 29 13.19 4.68 3.25
C SER A 29 12.65 4.65 1.82
N MET A 30 11.33 4.47 1.68
CA MET A 30 10.66 4.45 0.38
C MET A 30 10.90 5.76 -0.38
N GLN A 31 10.94 6.88 0.34
CA GLN A 31 11.21 8.21 -0.22
C GLN A 31 12.64 8.30 -0.76
N LEU A 32 13.65 7.84 -0.02
CA LEU A 32 15.04 7.83 -0.48
C LEU A 32 15.24 6.92 -1.69
N ALA A 33 14.65 5.72 -1.68
CA ALA A 33 14.71 4.81 -2.82
C ALA A 33 14.14 5.45 -4.10
N ARG A 34 13.06 6.23 -3.98
CA ARG A 34 12.50 6.99 -5.11
C ARG A 34 13.42 8.13 -5.57
N MET A 35 13.99 8.90 -4.65
CA MET A 35 14.93 9.97 -4.99
C MET A 35 16.13 9.42 -5.77
N LEU A 36 16.68 8.28 -5.36
CA LEU A 36 17.76 7.60 -6.08
C LEU A 36 17.33 7.18 -7.49
N LYS A 37 16.15 6.57 -7.66
CA LYS A 37 15.61 6.22 -8.98
C LYS A 37 15.46 7.44 -9.89
N GLN A 38 14.94 8.55 -9.35
CA GLN A 38 14.78 9.81 -10.11
C GLN A 38 16.12 10.44 -10.49
N ALA A 39 17.15 10.29 -9.65
CA ALA A 39 18.51 10.69 -9.95
C ALA A 39 19.25 9.75 -10.93
N GLY A 40 18.57 8.72 -11.47
CA GLY A 40 19.16 7.72 -12.35
C GLY A 40 20.11 6.74 -11.65
N GLN A 41 20.13 6.74 -10.31
CA GLN A 41 20.92 5.83 -9.50
C GLN A 41 20.20 4.49 -9.34
N LYS A 42 20.97 3.41 -9.20
CA LYS A 42 20.40 2.11 -8.81
C LYS A 42 19.92 2.20 -7.37
N ALA A 43 18.60 2.17 -7.18
CA ALA A 43 18.01 1.99 -5.87
C ALA A 43 17.74 0.50 -5.62
N PRO A 44 18.01 -0.01 -4.42
CA PRO A 44 17.58 -1.35 -4.04
C PRO A 44 16.05 -1.47 -4.12
N GLU A 45 15.56 -2.68 -4.39
CA GLU A 45 14.15 -2.97 -4.28
C GLU A 45 13.77 -2.99 -2.80
N VAL A 46 12.86 -2.09 -2.41
CA VAL A 46 12.37 -1.99 -1.03
C VAL A 46 10.95 -2.52 -1.01
N LYS A 47 10.74 -3.62 -0.28
CA LYS A 47 9.40 -4.15 -0.01
C LYS A 47 8.97 -3.66 1.38
N PRO A 48 7.94 -2.81 1.49
CA PRO A 48 7.46 -2.35 2.78
C PRO A 48 6.65 -3.43 3.50
N VAL A 49 6.48 -3.27 4.81
CA VAL A 49 5.45 -3.94 5.59
C VAL A 49 4.15 -3.13 5.46
N LEU A 50 3.06 -3.80 5.11
CA LEU A 50 1.72 -3.20 5.08
C LEU A 50 1.10 -3.30 6.48
N GLU A 51 0.92 -2.17 7.15
CA GLU A 51 0.15 -2.12 8.39
C GLU A 51 -1.32 -1.80 8.08
N VAL A 52 -2.24 -2.63 8.56
CA VAL A 52 -3.70 -2.48 8.36
C VAL A 52 -4.42 -2.12 9.65
N ASN A 53 -5.41 -1.23 9.53
CA ASN A 53 -6.30 -0.84 10.61
C ASN A 53 -7.58 -1.69 10.59
N PRO A 54 -7.74 -2.68 11.48
CA PRO A 54 -8.90 -3.56 11.49
C PRO A 54 -10.20 -2.83 11.85
N GLU A 55 -10.10 -1.66 12.49
CA GLU A 55 -11.27 -0.87 12.86
C GLU A 55 -11.86 -0.07 11.69
N HIS A 56 -11.06 0.17 10.64
CA HIS A 56 -11.48 0.98 9.52
C HIS A 56 -12.54 0.26 8.66
N PRO A 57 -13.66 0.93 8.26
CA PRO A 57 -14.74 0.29 7.50
C PRO A 57 -14.29 -0.41 6.20
N LEU A 58 -13.33 0.15 5.48
CA LEU A 58 -12.77 -0.48 4.26
C LEU A 58 -12.03 -1.79 4.56
N VAL A 59 -11.34 -1.90 5.70
CA VAL A 59 -10.64 -3.13 6.09
C VAL A 59 -11.66 -4.17 6.54
N LYS A 60 -12.70 -3.76 7.29
CA LYS A 60 -13.82 -4.65 7.65
C LYS A 60 -14.53 -5.22 6.42
N LYS A 61 -14.67 -4.42 5.34
CA LYS A 61 -15.22 -4.87 4.06
C LYS A 61 -14.39 -5.92 3.33
N LEU A 62 -13.12 -6.15 3.70
CA LEU A 62 -12.36 -7.25 3.13
C LEU A 62 -12.94 -8.61 3.54
N ASP A 63 -13.42 -8.71 4.77
CA ASP A 63 -13.89 -9.97 5.31
C ASP A 63 -15.11 -10.48 4.53
N GLY A 64 -15.01 -11.71 4.02
CA GLY A 64 -16.05 -12.35 3.19
C GLY A 64 -16.31 -11.70 1.82
N SER A 65 -15.55 -10.70 1.40
CA SER A 65 -15.79 -10.01 0.12
C SER A 65 -15.32 -10.81 -1.09
N VAL A 66 -16.20 -10.94 -2.09
CA VAL A 66 -15.84 -11.48 -3.42
C VAL A 66 -14.81 -10.62 -4.15
N HIS A 67 -14.66 -9.35 -3.75
CA HIS A 67 -13.68 -8.39 -4.28
C HIS A 67 -12.45 -8.25 -3.38
N PHE A 68 -12.16 -9.25 -2.52
CA PHE A 68 -11.03 -9.21 -1.58
C PHE A 68 -9.72 -8.76 -2.24
N HIS A 69 -9.41 -9.31 -3.42
CA HIS A 69 -8.16 -9.00 -4.11
C HIS A 69 -8.08 -7.54 -4.56
N ASP A 70 -9.15 -7.03 -5.17
CA ASP A 70 -9.21 -5.64 -5.64
C ASP A 70 -9.15 -4.66 -4.49
N LEU A 71 -9.90 -4.91 -3.42
CA LEU A 71 -9.88 -4.12 -2.19
C LEU A 71 -8.49 -4.11 -1.54
N ALA A 72 -7.83 -5.28 -1.43
CA ALA A 72 -6.48 -5.37 -0.88
C ALA A 72 -5.46 -4.57 -1.72
N HIS A 73 -5.60 -4.59 -3.04
CA HIS A 73 -4.77 -3.78 -3.93
C HIS A 73 -5.06 -2.29 -3.80
N ILE A 74 -6.33 -1.88 -3.70
CA ILE A 74 -6.70 -0.48 -3.47
C ILE A 74 -6.11 0.02 -2.15
N LEU A 75 -6.22 -0.76 -1.07
CA LEU A 75 -5.67 -0.40 0.24
C LEU A 75 -4.15 -0.21 0.19
N PHE A 76 -3.45 -1.12 -0.48
CA PHE A 76 -2.00 -1.01 -0.67
C PHE A 76 -1.63 0.24 -1.48
N ASP A 77 -2.31 0.47 -2.61
CA ASP A 77 -2.04 1.62 -3.48
C ASP A 77 -2.38 2.95 -2.78
N GLN A 78 -3.44 3.00 -1.96
CA GLN A 78 -3.77 4.17 -1.13
C GLN A 78 -2.70 4.44 -0.08
N ALA A 79 -2.21 3.40 0.61
CA ALA A 79 -1.12 3.54 1.57
C ALA A 79 0.16 4.03 0.86
N LEU A 80 0.45 3.54 -0.34
CA LEU A 80 1.58 3.99 -1.16
C LEU A 80 1.45 5.46 -1.56
N LEU A 81 0.26 5.90 -1.96
CA LEU A 81 -0.04 7.29 -2.29
C LEU A 81 0.13 8.21 -1.08
N ALA A 82 -0.34 7.80 0.10
CA ALA A 82 -0.19 8.55 1.35
C ALA A 82 1.29 8.78 1.72
N GLU A 83 2.16 7.81 1.43
CA GLU A 83 3.61 7.92 1.58
C GLU A 83 4.30 8.68 0.43
N GLY A 84 3.55 9.46 -0.35
CA GLY A 84 4.03 10.25 -1.49
C GLY A 84 4.48 9.39 -2.68
N GLY A 85 3.97 8.16 -2.78
CA GLY A 85 4.29 7.23 -3.85
C GLY A 85 3.31 7.24 -4.98
N LEU A 86 3.64 6.51 -6.04
CA LEU A 86 2.74 6.24 -7.14
C LEU A 86 2.63 4.73 -7.31
N PRO A 87 1.41 4.19 -7.54
CA PRO A 87 1.24 2.81 -7.95
C PRO A 87 2.06 2.53 -9.21
N ASP A 88 2.59 1.31 -9.34
CA ASP A 88 3.34 0.89 -10.54
C ASP A 88 2.47 0.99 -11.81
N ASP A 89 1.16 0.77 -11.66
CA ASP A 89 0.15 0.94 -12.70
C ASP A 89 -1.01 1.80 -12.17
N PRO A 90 -0.94 3.14 -12.33
CA PRO A 90 -1.99 4.05 -11.90
C PRO A 90 -3.33 3.81 -12.61
N ALA A 91 -3.31 3.36 -13.87
CA ALA A 91 -4.54 3.09 -14.62
C ALA A 91 -5.28 1.87 -14.05
N ALA A 92 -4.55 0.81 -13.69
CA ALA A 92 -5.13 -0.35 -13.03
C ALA A 92 -5.68 0.00 -11.64
N TYR A 93 -5.01 0.88 -10.89
CA TYR A 93 -5.55 1.40 -9.63
C TYR A 93 -6.90 2.11 -9.83
N VAL A 94 -6.96 3.07 -10.75
CA VAL A 94 -8.21 3.80 -11.05
C VAL A 94 -9.32 2.84 -11.52
N LYS A 95 -8.99 1.85 -12.36
CA LYS A 95 -9.94 0.84 -12.82
C LYS A 95 -10.53 0.04 -11.66
N ARG A 96 -9.70 -0.40 -10.69
CA ARG A 96 -10.18 -1.13 -9.50
C ARG A 96 -11.09 -0.26 -8.64
N VAL A 97 -10.70 1.00 -8.40
CA VAL A 97 -11.54 1.94 -7.62
C VAL A 97 -12.90 2.13 -8.29
N ASN A 98 -12.91 2.41 -9.59
CA ASN A 98 -14.16 2.63 -10.33
C ASN A 98 -15.07 1.39 -10.29
N ALA A 99 -14.51 0.19 -10.46
CA ALA A 99 -15.27 -1.06 -10.43
C ALA A 99 -15.96 -1.36 -9.07
N LEU A 100 -15.60 -0.65 -8.00
CA LEU A 100 -16.25 -0.77 -6.68
C LEU A 100 -17.19 0.39 -6.35
N LEU A 101 -17.19 1.44 -7.18
CA LEU A 101 -18.06 2.61 -7.02
C LEU A 101 -19.34 2.51 -7.86
N VAL A 102 -19.30 1.75 -8.96
CA VAL A 102 -20.43 1.51 -9.87
C VAL A 102 -20.76 0.03 -9.96
#